data_AF-A0A356RFJ2-F1
#
_entry.id   AF-A0A356RFJ2-F1
#
_cell.length_a   1.000
_cell.length_b   1.000
_cell.length_c   1.000
_cell.angle_alpha   90.00
_cell.angle_beta   90.00
_cell.angle_gamma   90.00
#
_symmetry.space_group_name_H-M   'P 1'
#
loop_
_entity.id
_entity.type
_entity.pdbx_description
1 polymer ?
#
loop_
_entity_poly.entity_id
_entity_poly.type
_entity_poly.pdbx_seq_one_letter_code
_entity_poly.pdbx_strand_id
1 'polypeptide(L)'
;HEIAHVTQKHMLDAIRRGALMGSVSELSLTAMKQDPAMFSSVIDEMTDLLFTKGLDKDKEFEADVVGVEYAYRAGYNPRGLEDYLQTLAKEEGHVESKFFTTHPSTTLRISKIDSLLKDYSDIKSLPFLTERFHQYVKAG
;
A
#
# COMPACT_ATOMS: atom_id res chain seq x y z
N HIS A 1 -4.22 -1.10 3.37
CA HIS A 1 -2.83 -0.99 2.92
C HIS A 1 -2.52 0.42 2.40
N GLU A 2 -3.08 0.88 1.27
CA GLU A 2 -2.81 2.24 0.74
C GLU A 2 -3.06 3.39 1.73
N ILE A 3 -4.17 3.35 2.48
CA ILE A 3 -4.46 4.34 3.53
C ILE A 3 -3.38 4.31 4.63
N ALA A 4 -2.77 3.15 4.90
CA ALA A 4 -1.67 3.05 5.85
C ALA A 4 -0.42 3.78 5.34
N HIS A 5 -0.05 3.66 4.05
CA HIS A 5 1.05 4.44 3.48
C HIS A 5 0.86 5.95 3.65
N VAL A 6 -0.38 6.44 3.46
CA VAL A 6 -0.71 7.86 3.64
C VAL A 6 -0.61 8.27 5.11
N THR A 7 -1.27 7.54 6.00
CA THR A 7 -1.33 7.88 7.44
C THR A 7 0.03 7.76 8.13
N GLN A 8 0.87 6.80 7.71
CA GLN A 8 2.25 6.63 8.19
C GLN A 8 3.27 7.48 7.42
N LYS A 9 2.83 8.32 6.47
CA LYS A 9 3.67 9.28 5.74
C LYS A 9 4.83 8.64 4.96
N HIS A 10 4.70 7.39 4.52
CA HIS A 10 5.78 6.66 3.83
C HIS A 10 6.27 7.37 2.55
N MET A 11 5.35 7.98 1.80
CA MET A 11 5.67 8.79 0.63
C MET A 11 6.48 10.04 1.01
N LEU A 12 6.13 10.74 2.09
CA LEU A 12 6.89 11.91 2.55
C LEU A 12 8.30 11.52 3.03
N ASP A 13 8.45 10.37 3.67
CA ASP A 13 9.76 9.86 4.09
C ASP A 13 10.62 9.46 2.89
N ALA A 14 10.03 8.83 1.87
CA ALA A 14 10.71 8.53 0.61
C ALA A 14 11.19 9.81 -0.09
N ILE A 15 10.34 10.84 -0.15
CA ILE A 15 10.68 12.16 -0.71
C ILE A 15 11.85 12.79 0.06
N ARG A 16 11.78 12.83 1.39
CA ARG A 16 12.84 13.39 2.24
C ARG A 16 14.17 12.68 2.01
N ARG A 17 14.17 11.34 1.92
CA ARG A 17 15.37 10.57 1.59
C ARG A 17 15.89 10.88 0.19
N GLY A 18 15.02 10.95 -0.81
CA GLY A 18 15.39 11.32 -2.18
C GLY A 18 16.04 12.71 -2.25
N ALA A 19 15.51 13.69 -1.50
CA ALA A 19 16.08 15.03 -1.41
C ALA A 19 17.47 15.04 -0.77
N LEU A 20 17.65 14.31 0.34
CA LEU A 20 18.95 14.16 1.00
C LEU A 20 19.99 13.47 0.10
N MET A 21 19.55 12.55 -0.77
CA MET A 21 20.40 11.86 -1.74
C MET A 21 20.63 12.66 -3.03
N GLY A 22 20.17 13.91 -3.11
CA GLY A 22 20.30 14.77 -4.29
C GLY A 22 19.46 14.35 -5.50
N SER A 23 18.57 13.37 -5.31
CA SER A 23 17.66 12.88 -6.36
C SER A 23 16.37 13.70 -6.47
N VAL A 24 16.08 14.54 -5.48
CA VAL A 24 14.95 15.48 -5.48
C VAL A 24 15.51 16.88 -5.21
N SER A 25 15.29 17.83 -6.11
CA SER A 25 15.84 19.18 -5.97
C SER A 25 15.13 19.98 -4.86
N GLU A 26 15.87 20.82 -4.13
CA GLU A 26 15.31 21.75 -3.13
C GLU A 26 14.30 22.75 -3.74
N LEU A 27 14.43 23.01 -5.05
CA LEU A 27 13.50 23.79 -5.85
C LEU A 27 12.12 23.11 -5.93
N SER A 28 12.06 21.78 -6.08
CA SER A 28 10.81 21.02 -6.12
C SER A 28 10.02 21.15 -4.81
N LEU A 29 10.70 21.09 -3.66
CA LEU A 29 10.07 21.22 -2.33
C LEU A 29 9.55 22.63 -2.05
N THR A 30 10.23 23.65 -2.57
CA THR A 30 9.84 25.05 -2.40
C THR A 30 8.69 25.41 -3.35
N ALA A 31 8.71 24.91 -4.59
CA ALA A 31 7.66 25.09 -5.59
C ALA A 31 6.32 24.46 -5.16
N MET A 32 6.34 23.31 -4.46
CA MET A 32 5.15 22.69 -3.86
C MET A 32 4.35 23.65 -2.96
N LYS A 33 4.98 24.66 -2.36
CA LYS A 33 4.33 25.61 -1.46
C LYS A 33 3.67 26.80 -2.15
N GLN A 34 4.00 27.07 -3.42
CA GLN A 34 3.65 28.33 -4.08
C GLN A 34 2.72 28.19 -5.28
N ASP A 35 2.70 27.02 -5.95
CA ASP A 35 1.86 26.80 -7.13
C ASP A 35 1.17 25.42 -7.11
N PRO A 36 -0.17 25.37 -7.06
CA PRO A 36 -0.94 24.13 -7.12
C PRO A 36 -0.68 23.27 -8.37
N ALA A 37 -0.35 23.87 -9.51
CA ALA A 37 -0.07 23.12 -10.74
C ALA A 37 1.29 22.41 -10.65
N MET A 38 2.31 23.10 -10.16
CA MET A 38 3.61 22.51 -9.86
C MET A 38 3.54 21.45 -8.76
N PHE A 39 2.67 21.63 -7.77
CA PHE A 39 2.39 20.62 -6.76
C PHE A 39 1.89 19.32 -7.38
N SER A 40 0.95 19.38 -8.34
CA SER A 40 0.45 18.20 -9.05
C SER A 40 1.56 17.48 -9.81
N SER A 41 2.39 18.19 -10.57
CA SER A 41 3.48 17.59 -11.34
C SER A 41 4.54 16.92 -10.45
N VAL A 42 4.85 17.53 -9.31
CA VAL A 42 5.75 16.91 -8.31
C VAL A 42 5.09 15.66 -7.73
N ILE A 43 3.80 15.69 -7.39
CA ILE A 43 3.09 14.50 -6.90
C ILE A 43 3.13 13.38 -7.95
N ASP A 44 2.92 13.68 -9.23
CA ASP A 44 2.96 12.68 -10.31
C ASP A 44 4.36 12.07 -10.47
N GLU A 45 5.40 12.90 -10.49
CA GLU A 45 6.80 12.43 -10.57
C GLU A 45 7.19 11.58 -9.36
N MET A 46 6.76 11.97 -8.16
CA MET A 46 7.02 11.20 -6.95
C MET A 46 6.23 9.89 -6.93
N THR A 47 5.00 9.92 -7.43
CA THR A 47 4.15 8.74 -7.58
C THR A 47 4.80 7.76 -8.55
N ASP A 48 5.33 8.23 -9.68
CA ASP A 48 6.05 7.37 -10.62
C ASP A 48 7.38 6.87 -10.04
N LEU A 49 8.13 7.69 -9.31
CA LEU A 49 9.35 7.25 -8.61
C LEU A 49 9.04 6.11 -7.61
N LEU A 50 7.95 6.22 -6.87
CA LEU A 50 7.48 5.17 -5.97
C LEU A 50 7.04 3.92 -6.73
N PHE A 51 6.31 4.08 -7.83
CA PHE A 51 5.85 2.96 -8.66
C PHE A 51 6.93 2.37 -9.59
N THR A 52 8.12 2.95 -9.63
CA THR A 52 9.26 2.43 -10.40
C THR A 52 10.36 1.88 -9.49
N LYS A 53 10.61 2.52 -8.35
CA LYS A 53 11.65 2.10 -7.39
C LYS A 53 11.13 1.29 -6.22
N GLY A 54 9.82 1.30 -5.99
CA GLY A 54 9.20 0.73 -4.80
C GLY A 54 9.48 1.54 -3.53
N LEU A 55 8.76 1.20 -2.46
CA LEU A 55 9.10 1.65 -1.11
C LEU A 55 10.06 0.66 -0.45
N ASP A 56 10.66 1.11 0.65
CA ASP A 56 11.44 0.23 1.52
C ASP A 56 10.54 -0.92 2.03
N LYS A 57 11.08 -2.14 2.07
CA LYS A 57 10.35 -3.34 2.52
C LYS A 57 9.77 -3.16 3.92
N ASP A 58 10.48 -2.44 4.78
CA ASP A 58 9.99 -2.16 6.14
C ASP A 58 8.74 -1.28 6.14
N LYS A 59 8.61 -0.36 5.17
CA LYS A 59 7.41 0.48 5.01
C LYS A 59 6.22 -0.30 4.47
N GLU A 60 6.47 -1.28 3.63
CA GLU A 60 5.45 -2.19 3.12
C GLU A 60 4.89 -3.08 4.25
N PHE A 61 5.76 -3.63 5.10
CA PHE A 61 5.33 -4.41 6.25
C PHE A 61 4.62 -3.55 7.31
N GLU A 62 5.08 -2.32 7.54
CA GLU A 62 4.38 -1.35 8.41
C GLU A 62 2.98 -1.06 7.86
N ALA A 63 2.84 -0.87 6.56
CA ALA A 63 1.56 -0.63 5.91
C ALA A 63 0.64 -1.87 5.91
N ASP A 64 1.18 -3.08 5.88
CA ASP A 64 0.43 -4.33 6.09
C ASP A 64 -0.15 -4.40 7.49
N VAL A 65 0.68 -4.21 8.51
CA VAL A 65 0.27 -4.27 9.92
C VAL A 65 -0.82 -3.24 10.20
N VAL A 66 -0.57 -1.97 9.85
CA VAL A 66 -1.53 -0.88 10.08
C VAL A 66 -2.77 -1.04 9.21
N GLY A 67 -2.62 -1.54 7.98
CA GLY A 67 -3.73 -1.79 7.08
C GLY A 67 -4.69 -2.88 7.57
N VAL A 68 -4.15 -3.97 8.13
CA VAL A 68 -4.92 -5.04 8.77
C VAL A 68 -5.69 -4.50 9.98
N GLU A 69 -5.02 -3.71 10.82
CA GLU A 69 -5.65 -3.07 11.98
C GLU A 69 -6.79 -2.12 11.58
N TYR A 70 -6.60 -1.32 10.52
CA TYR A 70 -7.65 -0.45 9.99
C TYR A 70 -8.86 -1.25 9.51
N ALA A 71 -8.64 -2.35 8.79
CA ALA A 71 -9.73 -3.22 8.34
C ALA A 71 -10.50 -3.78 9.54
N TYR A 72 -9.78 -4.34 10.53
CA TYR A 72 -10.36 -4.87 11.75
C TYR A 72 -11.22 -3.84 12.49
N ARG A 73 -10.65 -2.66 12.79
CA ARG A 73 -11.36 -1.59 13.52
C ARG A 73 -12.54 -1.00 12.77
N ALA A 74 -12.53 -1.09 11.44
CA ALA A 74 -13.65 -0.68 10.60
C ALA A 74 -14.74 -1.77 10.46
N GLY A 75 -14.58 -2.92 11.11
CA GLY A 75 -15.53 -4.03 11.08
C GLY A 75 -15.42 -4.94 9.85
N TYR A 76 -14.33 -4.84 9.09
CA TYR A 76 -14.02 -5.75 7.99
C TYR A 76 -13.22 -6.95 8.49
N ASN A 77 -13.31 -8.08 7.79
CA ASN A 77 -12.44 -9.21 8.08
C ASN A 77 -10.95 -8.87 7.79
N PRO A 78 -10.05 -8.90 8.79
CA PRO A 78 -8.64 -8.57 8.60
C PRO A 78 -7.87 -9.55 7.69
N ARG A 79 -8.43 -10.74 7.38
CA ARG A 79 -7.87 -11.66 6.36
C ARG A 79 -7.92 -11.13 4.94
N GLY A 80 -8.73 -10.12 4.64
CA GLY A 80 -8.91 -9.66 3.26
C GLY A 80 -7.61 -9.29 2.54
N LEU A 81 -6.61 -8.76 3.27
CA LEU A 81 -5.29 -8.47 2.69
C LEU A 81 -4.47 -9.74 2.40
N GLU A 82 -4.54 -10.74 3.29
CA GLU A 82 -3.92 -12.06 3.08
C GLU A 82 -4.50 -12.73 1.82
N ASP A 83 -5.84 -12.77 1.71
CA ASP A 83 -6.55 -13.39 0.58
C ASP A 83 -6.23 -12.71 -0.75
N TYR A 84 -6.14 -11.37 -0.73
CA TYR A 84 -5.73 -10.58 -1.88
C TYR A 84 -4.29 -10.92 -2.32
N LEU A 85 -3.35 -10.99 -1.37
CA LEU A 85 -1.96 -11.35 -1.67
C LEU A 85 -1.82 -12.79 -2.15
N GLN A 86 -2.60 -13.74 -1.62
CA GLN A 86 -2.64 -15.12 -2.12
C GLN A 86 -3.17 -15.19 -3.55
N THR A 87 -4.12 -14.32 -3.92
CA THR A 87 -4.60 -14.21 -5.29
C THR A 87 -3.50 -13.68 -6.20
N LEU A 88 -2.81 -12.59 -5.80
CA LEU A 88 -1.68 -12.05 -6.56
C LEU A 88 -0.51 -13.03 -6.69
N ALA A 89 -0.22 -13.83 -5.67
CA ALA A 89 0.84 -14.83 -5.72
C ALA A 89 0.61 -15.87 -6.82
N LYS A 90 -0.65 -16.14 -7.19
CA LYS A 90 -1.00 -17.05 -8.30
C LYS A 90 -0.79 -16.42 -9.68
N GLU A 91 -0.81 -15.09 -9.75
CA GLU A 91 -0.61 -14.32 -10.99
C GLU A 91 0.85 -13.87 -11.17
N GLU A 92 1.69 -14.08 -10.15
CA GLU A 92 3.11 -13.69 -10.15
C GLU A 92 3.87 -14.47 -11.24
N GLY A 93 4.47 -13.74 -12.19
CA GLY A 93 5.14 -14.32 -13.35
C GLY A 93 4.21 -14.70 -14.52
N HIS A 94 2.90 -14.60 -14.35
CA HIS A 94 1.91 -14.80 -15.43
C HIS A 94 1.41 -13.48 -16.02
N VAL A 95 1.43 -12.40 -15.23
CA VAL A 95 0.98 -11.06 -15.63
C VAL A 95 2.06 -10.03 -15.34
N GLU A 96 2.36 -9.18 -16.31
CA GLU A 96 3.15 -7.98 -16.06
C GLU A 96 2.31 -6.97 -15.25
N SER A 97 2.71 -6.74 -13.99
CA SER A 97 2.06 -5.79 -13.10
C SER A 97 3.09 -4.94 -12.39
N LYS A 98 2.85 -3.62 -12.35
CA LYS A 98 3.64 -2.67 -11.55
C LYS A 98 3.66 -3.05 -10.08
N PHE A 99 2.69 -3.81 -9.59
CA PHE A 99 2.67 -4.29 -8.21
C PHE A 99 3.90 -5.17 -7.90
N PHE A 100 4.18 -6.15 -8.77
CA PHE A 100 5.29 -7.11 -8.56
C PHE A 100 6.67 -6.45 -8.65
N THR A 101 6.79 -5.28 -9.31
CA THR A 101 8.04 -4.53 -9.39
C THR A 101 8.25 -3.57 -8.22
N THR A 102 7.19 -3.20 -7.50
CA THR A 102 7.21 -2.12 -6.49
C THR A 102 7.07 -2.62 -5.07
N HIS A 103 6.48 -3.81 -4.90
CA HIS A 103 6.21 -4.38 -3.60
C HIS A 103 7.09 -5.64 -3.37
N PRO A 104 7.43 -5.95 -2.11
CA PRO A 104 8.11 -7.19 -1.75
C PRO A 104 7.29 -8.42 -2.17
N SER A 105 7.98 -9.57 -2.27
CA SER A 105 7.35 -10.86 -2.56
C SER A 105 6.08 -11.09 -1.72
N THR A 106 5.03 -11.49 -2.42
CA THR A 106 3.71 -11.83 -1.85
C THR A 106 3.85 -12.89 -0.75
N THR A 107 4.66 -13.92 -0.97
CA THR A 107 4.92 -15.01 0.00
C THR A 107 5.44 -14.49 1.34
N LEU A 108 6.38 -13.54 1.32
CA LEU A 108 6.96 -12.97 2.55
C LEU A 108 5.94 -12.14 3.32
N ARG A 109 5.11 -11.36 2.62
CA ARG A 109 4.04 -10.56 3.22
C ARG A 109 2.96 -11.45 3.83
N ILE A 110 2.53 -12.49 3.11
CA ILE A 110 1.57 -13.50 3.60
C ILE A 110 2.06 -14.11 4.91
N SER A 111 3.32 -14.55 5.00
CA SER A 111 3.86 -15.16 6.22
C SER A 111 3.82 -14.22 7.44
N LYS A 112 4.08 -12.94 7.23
CA LYS A 112 4.01 -11.93 8.29
C LYS A 112 2.57 -11.64 8.69
N ILE A 113 1.67 -11.52 7.73
CA ILE A 113 0.24 -11.30 7.99
C ILE A 113 -0.36 -12.50 8.73
N ASP A 114 -0.10 -13.75 8.32
CA ASP A 114 -0.57 -14.94 9.05
C ASP A 114 -0.17 -14.91 10.53
N SER A 115 1.06 -14.47 10.82
CA SER A 115 1.53 -14.32 12.19
C SER A 115 0.78 -13.23 12.95
N LEU A 116 0.55 -12.07 12.32
CA LEU A 116 -0.22 -10.96 12.89
C LEU A 116 -1.68 -11.34 13.16
N LEU A 117 -2.31 -12.11 12.27
CA LEU A 117 -3.73 -12.47 12.39
C LEU A 117 -4.04 -13.35 13.60
N LYS A 118 -3.03 -13.96 14.23
CA LYS A 118 -3.19 -14.76 15.46
C LYS A 118 -3.60 -13.91 16.66
N ASP A 119 -3.36 -12.60 16.62
CA ASP A 119 -3.72 -11.67 17.68
C ASP A 119 -5.22 -11.27 17.65
N TYR A 120 -5.95 -11.62 16.58
CA TYR A 120 -7.36 -11.26 16.39
C TYR A 120 -8.27 -12.46 16.66
N SER A 121 -8.71 -12.60 17.91
CA SER A 121 -9.46 -13.79 18.38
C SER A 121 -10.85 -13.97 17.74
N ASP A 122 -11.49 -12.89 17.30
CA ASP A 122 -12.84 -12.84 16.74
C ASP A 122 -12.84 -12.77 15.20
N ILE A 123 -11.69 -12.99 14.56
CA ILE A 123 -11.53 -12.91 13.10
C ILE A 123 -12.52 -13.78 12.31
N LYS A 124 -12.92 -14.93 12.87
CA LYS A 124 -13.86 -15.87 12.24
C LYS A 124 -15.29 -15.35 12.21
N SER A 125 -15.65 -14.40 13.08
CA SER A 125 -16.98 -13.79 13.12
C SER A 125 -17.11 -12.54 12.26
N LEU A 126 -16.01 -12.00 11.74
CA LEU A 126 -16.04 -10.78 10.95
C LEU A 126 -16.43 -11.03 9.49
N PRO A 127 -17.28 -10.16 8.90
CA PRO A 127 -17.84 -10.37 7.57
C PRO A 127 -16.86 -10.04 6.44
N PHE A 128 -16.98 -10.77 5.33
CA PHE A 128 -16.31 -10.45 4.06
C PHE A 128 -17.12 -9.46 3.18
N LEU A 129 -18.39 -9.20 3.52
CA LEU A 129 -19.27 -8.24 2.83
C LEU A 129 -19.42 -8.46 1.31
N THR A 130 -19.38 -9.72 0.86
CA THR A 130 -19.46 -10.11 -0.56
C THR A 130 -20.74 -9.62 -1.25
N GLU A 131 -21.90 -9.73 -0.60
CA GLU A 131 -23.18 -9.25 -1.17
C GLU A 131 -23.17 -7.75 -1.40
N ARG A 132 -22.68 -6.98 -0.41
CA ARG A 132 -22.51 -5.53 -0.53
C ARG A 132 -21.55 -5.20 -1.67
N PHE A 133 -20.45 -5.94 -1.83
CA PHE A 133 -19.51 -5.73 -2.94
C PHE A 133 -20.20 -5.89 -4.30
N HIS A 134 -20.93 -7.00 -4.52
CA HIS A 134 -21.65 -7.24 -5.78
C HIS A 134 -22.77 -6.23 -6.06
N GLN A 135 -23.37 -5.63 -5.03
CA GLN A 135 -24.38 -4.60 -5.22
C GLN A 135 -23.82 -3.33 -5.88
N TYR A 136 -22.58 -2.95 -5.53
CA TYR A 136 -21.98 -1.70 -5.99
C TYR A 136 -20.94 -1.87 -7.10
N VAL A 137 -20.32 -3.06 -7.20
CA VAL A 137 -19.37 -3.40 -8.24
C VAL A 137 -20.07 -4.36 -9.20
N LYS A 138 -20.51 -3.85 -10.36
CA LYS A 138 -21.00 -4.71 -11.43
C LYS A 138 -19.83 -5.59 -11.90
N ALA A 139 -20.06 -6.90 -11.96
CA ALA A 139 -19.15 -7.80 -12.67
C ALA A 139 -18.96 -7.26 -14.09
N GLY A 140 -17.72 -6.90 -14.42
CA GLY A 140 -17.32 -6.48 -15.76
C GLY A 140 -17.26 -7.66 -16.71
#